data_AF-A0A853CZ11-F1
#
_entry.id   AF-A0A853CZ11-F1
#
_cell.length_a   1.000
_cell.length_b   1.000
_cell.length_c   1.000
_cell.angle_alpha   90.00
_cell.angle_beta   90.00
_cell.angle_gamma   90.00
#
_symmetry.space_group_name_H-M   'P 1'
#
loop_
_entity.id
_entity.type
_entity.pdbx_description
1 polymer ?
#
loop_
_entity_poly.entity_id
_entity_poly.type
_entity_poly.pdbx_seq_one_letter_code
_entity_poly.pdbx_strand_id
1 'polypeptide(L)'
;MIELPEIIFADGVATIESPSPELLRQLLNVLETELVRAGVNVSEELAPGIPSDQAKHLLESAGFGTPEEALVWYGWHNGSAQGRQAVPNILLVRLDEAIDANRTIVATEVDAGEDPEAYWAHAGPGWLRLGGDNYDPAIYCGPDATGPLHLRQPNFEDDDGSGKWHARSLCTWVIWRIIGIRNGAYGRYSEATREWGHHPELLDPSQLRADIR
;
A
#
# COMPACT_ATOMS: atom_id res chain seq x y z
N MET A 1 -11.07 11.00 -17.88
CA MET A 1 -9.77 10.54 -17.35
C MET A 1 -9.20 11.71 -16.59
N ILE A 2 -8.87 11.56 -15.31
CA ILE A 2 -8.28 12.65 -14.53
C ILE A 2 -6.82 12.84 -14.93
N GLU A 3 -6.32 14.07 -14.84
CA GLU A 3 -4.89 14.34 -14.88
C GLU A 3 -4.27 13.86 -13.57
N LEU A 4 -3.09 13.23 -13.63
CA LEU A 4 -2.40 12.76 -12.42
C LEU A 4 -1.79 13.97 -11.71
N PRO A 5 -2.06 14.17 -10.41
CA PRO A 5 -1.40 15.20 -9.63
C PRO A 5 0.12 15.03 -9.64
N GLU A 6 0.85 16.14 -9.64
CA GLU A 6 2.30 16.11 -9.49
C GLU A 6 2.69 15.63 -8.10
N ILE A 7 3.69 14.74 -8.05
CA ILE A 7 4.29 14.29 -6.79
C ILE A 7 5.34 15.32 -6.36
N ILE A 8 5.14 15.88 -5.18
CA ILE A 8 6.05 16.82 -4.53
C ILE A 8 6.70 16.17 -3.31
N PHE A 9 7.76 16.79 -2.79
CA PHE A 9 8.43 16.36 -1.56
C PHE A 9 8.24 17.41 -0.46
N ALA A 10 7.56 17.02 0.62
CA ALA A 10 7.37 17.85 1.81
C ALA A 10 8.14 17.23 2.98
N ASP A 11 9.11 17.98 3.51
CA ASP A 11 10.05 17.52 4.56
C ASP A 11 10.72 16.18 4.21
N GLY A 12 11.13 16.01 2.96
CA GLY A 12 11.79 14.79 2.47
C GLY A 12 10.85 13.62 2.18
N VAL A 13 9.54 13.73 2.45
CA VAL A 13 8.55 12.67 2.21
C VAL A 13 7.73 12.98 0.97
N ALA A 14 7.53 11.97 0.11
CA ALA A 14 6.71 12.11 -1.09
C ALA A 14 5.23 12.32 -0.73
N THR A 15 4.59 13.25 -1.42
CA THR A 15 3.16 13.57 -1.26
C THR A 15 2.62 14.19 -2.54
N ILE A 16 1.31 14.44 -2.59
CA ILE A 16 0.69 15.31 -3.59
C ILE A 16 0.07 16.52 -2.91
N GLU A 17 -0.31 17.53 -3.70
CA GLU A 17 -1.13 18.63 -3.19
C GLU A 17 -2.55 18.14 -2.86
N SER A 18 -3.01 18.43 -1.65
CA SER A 18 -4.38 18.16 -1.19
C SER A 18 -4.87 16.71 -1.36
N PRO A 19 -4.17 15.71 -0.79
CA PRO A 19 -4.66 14.33 -0.79
C PRO A 19 -6.02 14.26 -0.10
N SER A 20 -6.93 13.47 -0.66
CA SER A 20 -8.28 13.31 -0.12
C SER A 20 -8.87 11.94 -0.46
N PRO A 21 -9.85 11.45 0.31
CA PRO A 21 -10.51 10.18 0.02
C PRO A 21 -11.17 10.15 -1.36
N GLU A 22 -11.70 11.29 -1.81
CA GLU A 22 -12.34 11.38 -3.13
C GLU A 22 -11.32 11.31 -4.26
N LEU A 23 -10.19 11.99 -4.13
CA LEU A 23 -9.10 11.87 -5.09
C LEU A 23 -8.55 10.43 -5.13
N LEU A 24 -8.41 9.79 -3.97
CA LEU A 24 -8.00 8.38 -3.91
C LEU A 24 -8.96 7.47 -4.67
N ARG A 25 -10.29 7.60 -4.50
CA ARG A 25 -11.26 6.82 -5.29
C ARG A 25 -11.07 7.00 -6.80
N GLN A 26 -10.87 8.24 -7.24
CA GLN A 26 -10.67 8.52 -8.66
C GLN A 26 -9.36 7.91 -9.17
N LEU A 27 -8.28 7.96 -8.39
CA LEU A 27 -7.01 7.33 -8.71
C LEU A 27 -7.11 5.80 -8.75
N LEU A 28 -7.84 5.16 -7.83
CA LEU A 28 -8.05 3.71 -7.83
C LEU A 28 -8.81 3.24 -9.08
N ASN A 29 -9.82 4.00 -9.53
CA ASN A 29 -10.50 3.74 -10.80
C ASN A 29 -9.55 3.86 -12.02
N VAL A 30 -8.60 4.80 -11.99
CA VAL A 30 -7.57 4.91 -13.02
C VAL A 30 -6.62 3.72 -12.95
N LEU A 31 -6.15 3.35 -11.77
CA LEU A 31 -5.29 2.18 -11.57
C LEU A 31 -5.95 0.92 -12.11
N GLU A 32 -7.21 0.65 -11.76
CA GLU A 32 -7.97 -0.50 -12.27
C GLU A 32 -8.03 -0.53 -13.80
N THR A 33 -8.26 0.64 -14.43
CA THR A 33 -8.23 0.76 -15.89
C THR A 33 -6.86 0.40 -16.48
N GLU A 34 -5.77 0.82 -15.84
CA GLU A 34 -4.42 0.48 -16.31
C GLU A 34 -4.06 -0.99 -16.05
N LEU A 35 -4.55 -1.59 -14.95
CA LEU A 35 -4.40 -3.04 -14.68
C LEU A 35 -5.07 -3.87 -15.77
N VAL A 36 -6.31 -3.54 -16.13
CA VAL A 36 -7.05 -4.21 -17.22
C VAL A 36 -6.29 -4.07 -18.54
N ARG A 37 -5.77 -2.88 -18.86
CA ARG A 37 -4.96 -2.66 -20.08
C ARG A 37 -3.67 -3.48 -20.08
N ALA A 38 -3.06 -3.67 -18.93
CA ALA A 38 -1.87 -4.51 -18.77
C ALA A 38 -2.16 -6.03 -18.84
N GLY A 39 -3.44 -6.42 -18.89
CA GLY A 39 -3.87 -7.81 -19.03
C GLY A 39 -4.34 -8.46 -17.73
N VAL A 40 -4.56 -7.70 -16.66
CA VAL A 40 -5.10 -8.25 -15.40
C VAL A 40 -6.61 -8.44 -15.52
N ASN A 41 -7.10 -9.65 -15.22
CA ASN A 41 -8.53 -9.87 -15.03
C ASN A 41 -8.95 -9.48 -13.61
N VAL A 42 -9.22 -8.19 -13.40
CA VAL A 42 -9.53 -7.60 -12.08
C VAL A 42 -10.62 -8.39 -11.33
N SER A 43 -11.67 -8.84 -12.01
CA SER A 43 -12.78 -9.56 -11.38
C SER A 43 -12.42 -10.95 -10.84
N GLU A 44 -11.38 -11.57 -11.39
CA GLU A 44 -10.90 -12.89 -10.96
C GLU A 44 -9.69 -12.79 -10.01
N GLU A 45 -8.94 -11.69 -10.11
CA GLU A 45 -7.67 -11.49 -9.42
C GLU A 45 -7.81 -10.65 -8.13
N LEU A 46 -8.84 -9.80 -8.02
CA LEU A 46 -9.11 -8.96 -6.85
C LEU A 46 -10.44 -9.33 -6.19
N ALA A 47 -10.44 -9.40 -4.86
CA ALA A 47 -11.66 -9.63 -4.10
C ALA A 47 -12.52 -8.35 -4.09
N PRO A 48 -13.85 -8.45 -4.10
CA PRO A 48 -14.72 -7.28 -3.98
C PRO A 48 -14.39 -6.45 -2.73
N GLY A 49 -14.47 -5.13 -2.84
CA GLY A 49 -14.36 -4.24 -1.69
C GLY A 49 -15.48 -4.46 -0.67
N ILE A 50 -15.27 -4.00 0.56
CA ILE A 50 -16.24 -4.07 1.66
C ILE A 50 -16.85 -2.70 1.97
N PRO A 51 -18.10 -2.63 2.48
CA PRO A 51 -18.70 -1.37 2.90
C PRO A 51 -17.84 -0.64 3.93
N SER A 52 -17.77 0.69 3.83
CA SER A 52 -16.93 1.51 4.72
C SER A 52 -17.29 1.33 6.20
N ASP A 53 -18.58 1.18 6.54
CA ASP A 53 -19.02 0.92 7.92
C ASP A 53 -18.50 -0.43 8.45
N GLN A 54 -18.41 -1.45 7.58
CA GLN A 54 -17.85 -2.74 7.94
C GLN A 54 -16.33 -2.65 8.15
N ALA A 55 -15.60 -1.99 7.24
CA ALA A 55 -14.16 -1.78 7.37
C ALA A 55 -13.82 -0.99 8.65
N LYS A 56 -14.60 0.07 8.91
CA LYS A 56 -14.51 0.88 10.12
C LYS A 56 -14.69 0.03 11.37
N HIS A 57 -15.76 -0.77 11.43
CA HIS A 57 -16.04 -1.63 12.57
C HIS A 57 -14.92 -2.64 12.84
N LEU A 58 -14.34 -3.24 11.79
CA LEU A 58 -13.23 -4.19 11.91
C LEU A 58 -11.97 -3.53 12.49
N LEU A 59 -11.60 -2.35 11.97
CA LEU A 59 -10.46 -1.57 12.46
C LEU A 59 -10.63 -1.16 13.93
N GLU A 60 -11.77 -0.54 14.28
CA GLU A 60 -12.05 -0.08 15.64
C GLU A 60 -12.10 -1.24 16.64
N SER A 61 -12.70 -2.37 16.26
CA SER A 61 -12.77 -3.57 17.11
C SER A 61 -11.40 -4.20 17.34
N ALA A 62 -10.43 -3.93 16.46
CA ALA A 62 -9.04 -4.35 16.61
C ALA A 62 -8.15 -3.29 17.30
N GLY A 63 -8.71 -2.15 17.71
CA GLY A 63 -7.99 -1.07 18.40
C GLY A 63 -7.24 -0.10 17.47
N PHE A 64 -7.49 -0.17 16.17
CA PHE A 64 -6.94 0.79 15.20
C PHE A 64 -7.84 2.04 15.09
N GLY A 65 -7.22 3.15 14.70
CA GLY A 65 -7.92 4.30 14.14
C GLY A 65 -8.49 3.99 12.75
N THR A 66 -9.31 4.90 12.24
CA THR A 66 -10.07 4.70 10.99
C THR A 66 -9.76 5.78 9.97
N PRO A 67 -8.51 5.90 9.48
CA PRO A 67 -8.17 6.91 8.51
C PRO A 67 -9.00 6.70 7.24
N GLU A 68 -9.58 7.78 6.70
CA GLU A 68 -10.54 7.72 5.60
C GLU A 68 -9.96 7.05 4.34
N GLU A 69 -8.66 7.24 4.08
CA GLU A 69 -7.99 6.59 2.95
C GLU A 69 -7.94 5.06 3.09
N ALA A 70 -7.81 4.51 4.31
CA ALA A 70 -7.88 3.06 4.53
C ALA A 70 -9.29 2.52 4.26
N LEU A 71 -10.33 3.28 4.65
CA LEU A 71 -11.72 2.91 4.36
C LEU A 71 -12.00 2.93 2.85
N VAL A 72 -11.41 3.88 2.12
CA VAL A 72 -11.49 3.91 0.65
C VAL A 72 -10.73 2.73 0.02
N TRP A 73 -9.53 2.42 0.52
CA TRP A 73 -8.71 1.32 0.02
C TRP A 73 -9.43 -0.03 0.09
N TYR A 74 -9.89 -0.41 1.28
CA TYR A 74 -10.62 -1.67 1.47
C TYR A 74 -12.04 -1.64 0.88
N GLY A 75 -12.57 -0.44 0.60
CA GLY A 75 -13.81 -0.24 -0.14
C GLY A 75 -13.69 -0.45 -1.66
N TRP A 76 -12.48 -0.33 -2.22
CA TRP A 76 -12.19 -0.61 -3.63
C TRP A 76 -12.06 -2.13 -3.85
N HIS A 77 -11.05 -2.74 -3.23
CA HIS A 77 -10.87 -4.19 -3.23
C HIS A 77 -10.36 -4.63 -1.85
N ASN A 78 -10.98 -5.68 -1.30
CA ASN A 78 -10.56 -6.23 -0.01
C ASN A 78 -9.57 -7.38 -0.22
N GLY A 79 -8.37 -7.06 -0.70
CA GLY A 79 -7.32 -8.03 -0.95
C GLY A 79 -7.38 -8.70 -2.33
N SER A 80 -6.40 -9.56 -2.59
CA SER A 80 -6.32 -10.36 -3.80
C SER A 80 -7.14 -11.64 -3.68
N ALA A 81 -7.71 -12.08 -4.80
CA ALA A 81 -8.32 -13.40 -4.88
C ALA A 81 -7.21 -14.48 -4.82
N GLN A 82 -7.31 -15.39 -3.86
CA GLN A 82 -6.41 -16.54 -3.73
C GLN A 82 -4.92 -16.20 -3.56
N GLY A 83 -4.60 -15.05 -2.94
CA GLY A 83 -3.21 -14.69 -2.63
C GLY A 83 -2.34 -14.42 -3.88
N ARG A 84 -2.91 -13.76 -4.89
CA ARG A 84 -2.22 -13.45 -6.16
C ARG A 84 -1.74 -11.99 -6.21
N GLN A 85 -0.66 -11.72 -6.93
CA GLN A 85 -0.11 -10.36 -7.07
C GLN A 85 -0.76 -9.60 -8.24
N ALA A 86 -2.01 -9.19 -8.08
CA ALA A 86 -2.76 -8.50 -9.13
C ALA A 86 -2.29 -7.05 -9.34
N VAL A 87 -1.80 -6.39 -8.28
CA VAL A 87 -1.24 -5.04 -8.34
C VAL A 87 0.29 -5.13 -8.27
N PRO A 88 1.05 -4.44 -9.13
CA PRO A 88 2.50 -4.57 -9.15
C PRO A 88 3.15 -4.28 -7.80
N ASN A 89 4.08 -5.15 -7.40
CA ASN A 89 4.88 -5.03 -6.18
C ASN A 89 4.02 -4.90 -4.91
N ILE A 90 2.86 -5.57 -4.87
CA ILE A 90 2.10 -5.78 -3.63
C ILE A 90 1.21 -7.02 -3.71
N LEU A 91 1.28 -7.89 -2.71
CA LEU A 91 0.33 -8.98 -2.55
C LEU A 91 -0.83 -8.51 -1.66
N LEU A 92 -1.90 -7.96 -2.24
CA LEU A 92 -3.00 -7.40 -1.45
C LEU A 92 -3.61 -8.45 -0.51
N VAL A 93 -3.73 -8.10 0.77
CA VAL A 93 -4.40 -8.93 1.78
C VAL A 93 -5.75 -8.35 2.15
N ARG A 94 -6.64 -9.22 2.65
CA ARG A 94 -7.90 -8.79 3.22
C ARG A 94 -7.65 -8.02 4.51
N LEU A 95 -8.59 -7.14 4.88
CA LEU A 95 -8.50 -6.36 6.10
C LEU A 95 -8.40 -7.23 7.36
N ASP A 96 -9.16 -8.32 7.45
CA ASP A 96 -9.08 -9.26 8.58
C ASP A 96 -7.72 -9.97 8.65
N GLU A 97 -7.21 -10.42 7.51
CA GLU A 97 -5.87 -11.00 7.38
C GLU A 97 -4.77 -10.00 7.80
N ALA A 98 -4.88 -8.74 7.38
CA ALA A 98 -3.95 -7.67 7.76
C ALA A 98 -3.96 -7.40 9.28
N ILE A 99 -5.14 -7.40 9.90
CA ILE A 99 -5.31 -7.23 11.34
C ILE A 99 -4.69 -8.41 12.09
N ASP A 100 -4.96 -9.64 11.67
CA ASP A 100 -4.44 -10.84 12.33
C ASP A 100 -2.92 -10.99 12.16
N ALA A 101 -2.38 -10.59 11.00
CA ALA A 101 -0.95 -10.49 10.79
C ALA A 101 -0.30 -9.48 11.74
N ASN A 102 -0.88 -8.27 11.88
CA ASN A 102 -0.37 -7.28 12.83
C ASN A 102 -0.40 -7.80 14.27
N ARG A 103 -1.49 -8.43 14.72
CA ARG A 103 -1.58 -9.02 16.06
C ARG A 103 -0.48 -10.04 16.33
N THR A 104 -0.19 -10.88 15.33
CA THR A 104 0.86 -11.90 15.42
C THR A 104 2.25 -11.27 15.55
N ILE A 105 2.52 -10.22 14.77
CA ILE A 105 3.78 -9.46 14.83
C ILE A 105 3.92 -8.81 16.21
N VAL A 106 2.92 -8.02 16.63
CA VAL A 106 2.96 -7.31 17.93
C VAL A 106 3.15 -8.28 19.09
N ALA A 107 2.46 -9.44 19.10
CA ALA A 107 2.62 -10.44 20.15
C ALA A 107 4.04 -11.01 20.20
N THR A 108 4.58 -11.43 19.04
CA THR A 108 5.93 -12.01 18.95
C THR A 108 7.00 -11.05 19.43
N GLU A 109 6.91 -9.79 19.04
CA GLU A 109 7.96 -8.81 19.25
C GLU A 109 7.92 -8.17 20.64
N VAL A 110 6.73 -7.95 21.19
CA VAL A 110 6.57 -7.52 22.59
C VAL A 110 7.16 -8.57 23.53
N ASP A 111 6.95 -9.85 23.24
CA ASP A 111 7.52 -10.95 24.03
C ASP A 111 9.05 -11.03 23.93
N ALA A 112 9.64 -10.56 22.83
CA ALA A 112 11.09 -10.47 22.64
C ALA A 112 11.73 -9.26 23.36
N GLY A 113 10.93 -8.32 23.88
CA GLY A 113 11.41 -7.11 24.54
C GLY A 113 12.11 -6.14 23.60
N GLU A 114 11.83 -6.23 22.30
CA GLU A 114 12.44 -5.37 21.29
C GLU A 114 11.91 -3.93 21.38
N ASP A 115 12.76 -3.00 20.97
CA ASP A 115 12.38 -1.59 20.80
C ASP A 115 11.25 -1.53 19.75
N PRO A 116 10.13 -0.84 20.01
CA PRO A 116 9.10 -0.60 19.01
C PRO A 116 9.60 0.01 17.69
N GLU A 117 10.72 0.74 17.70
CA GLU A 117 11.37 1.22 16.48
C GLU A 117 12.14 0.12 15.73
N ALA A 118 12.56 -0.93 16.44
CA ALA A 118 13.26 -2.09 15.91
C ALA A 118 12.33 -3.21 15.39
N TYR A 119 11.01 -3.09 15.59
CA TYR A 119 10.05 -4.13 15.19
C TYR A 119 10.33 -4.68 13.79
N TRP A 120 10.47 -6.00 13.70
CA TRP A 120 10.63 -6.72 12.45
C TRP A 120 9.54 -6.29 11.46
N ALA A 121 9.96 -5.83 10.27
CA ALA A 121 9.10 -5.26 9.22
C ALA A 121 8.43 -3.91 9.55
N HIS A 122 8.90 -3.15 10.54
CA HIS A 122 8.35 -1.85 10.91
C HIS A 122 6.81 -1.86 10.94
N ALA A 123 6.22 -2.93 11.46
CA ALA A 123 4.77 -3.18 11.49
C ALA A 123 4.28 -3.26 12.94
N GLY A 124 4.73 -2.31 13.77
CA GLY A 124 4.40 -2.21 15.19
C GLY A 124 2.94 -1.82 15.46
N PRO A 125 2.59 -1.59 16.74
CA PRO A 125 1.27 -1.09 17.13
C PRO A 125 0.85 0.11 16.28
N GLY A 126 -0.36 0.05 15.74
CA GLY A 126 -0.90 1.08 14.86
C GLY A 126 -0.49 0.98 13.39
N TRP A 127 0.44 0.12 12.98
CA TRP A 127 0.80 -0.07 11.56
C TRP A 127 0.10 -1.28 10.96
N LEU A 128 -0.76 -1.06 9.97
CA LEU A 128 -1.49 -2.10 9.26
C LEU A 128 -0.86 -2.37 7.90
N ARG A 129 -0.49 -3.61 7.62
CA ARG A 129 0.09 -3.99 6.33
C ARG A 129 -0.99 -4.08 5.25
N LEU A 130 -0.69 -3.53 4.07
CA LEU A 130 -1.56 -3.61 2.90
C LEU A 130 -1.36 -4.91 2.12
N GLY A 131 -0.22 -5.57 2.33
CA GLY A 131 0.10 -6.83 1.67
C GLY A 131 0.68 -7.93 2.57
N GLY A 132 0.69 -9.14 2.01
CA GLY A 132 1.00 -10.39 2.71
C GLY A 132 2.48 -10.67 2.91
N ASP A 133 3.36 -9.96 2.21
CA ASP A 133 4.82 -10.13 2.32
C ASP A 133 5.45 -9.08 3.25
N ASN A 134 6.51 -9.43 3.97
CA ASN A 134 7.20 -8.58 4.94
C ASN A 134 7.80 -7.33 4.33
N TYR A 135 7.89 -7.26 3.00
CA TYR A 135 8.32 -6.11 2.21
C TYR A 135 7.13 -5.28 1.69
N ASP A 136 5.89 -5.68 1.94
CA ASP A 136 4.73 -4.96 1.43
C ASP A 136 4.48 -3.66 2.22
N PRO A 137 3.91 -2.64 1.58
CA PRO A 137 3.61 -1.37 2.24
C PRO A 137 2.73 -1.52 3.47
N ALA A 138 2.98 -0.70 4.49
CA ALA A 138 2.16 -0.58 5.67
C ALA A 138 1.66 0.86 5.84
N ILE A 139 0.42 0.99 6.31
CA ILE A 139 -0.26 2.24 6.60
C ILE A 139 -0.37 2.47 8.10
N TYR A 140 -0.21 3.70 8.54
CA TYR A 140 -0.45 4.05 9.93
C TYR A 140 -1.95 4.25 10.20
N CYS A 141 -2.49 3.40 11.05
CA CYS A 141 -3.84 3.40 11.59
C CYS A 141 -3.83 3.44 13.12
N GLY A 142 -2.88 4.17 13.73
CA GLY A 142 -2.91 4.38 15.18
C GLY A 142 -4.17 5.13 15.64
N PRO A 143 -4.55 5.03 16.93
CA PRO A 143 -5.72 5.73 17.47
C PRO A 143 -5.60 7.26 17.41
N ASP A 144 -4.37 7.76 17.28
CA ASP A 144 -4.01 9.16 17.13
C ASP A 144 -3.79 9.57 15.67
N ALA A 145 -4.10 8.71 14.69
CA ALA A 145 -3.96 9.02 13.28
C ALA A 145 -4.94 10.15 12.89
N THR A 146 -4.48 11.39 13.06
CA THR A 146 -5.20 12.62 12.70
C THR A 146 -4.48 13.29 11.54
N GLY A 147 -4.89 13.02 10.30
CA GLY A 147 -4.30 13.64 9.12
C GLY A 147 -4.12 12.69 7.94
N PRO A 148 -3.30 13.09 6.95
CA PRO A 148 -2.95 12.25 5.82
C PRO A 148 -2.33 10.94 6.29
N LEU A 149 -2.70 9.85 5.64
CA LEU A 149 -2.30 8.51 6.04
C LEU A 149 -0.81 8.30 5.72
N HIS A 150 -0.01 8.03 6.75
CA HIS A 150 1.41 7.73 6.56
C HIS A 150 1.56 6.30 6.03
N LEU A 151 2.28 6.17 4.93
CA LEU A 151 2.56 4.91 4.25
C LEU A 151 4.08 4.70 4.22
N ARG A 152 4.54 3.49 4.50
CA ARG A 152 5.95 3.11 4.37
C ARG A 152 6.11 1.74 3.77
N GLN A 153 7.19 1.52 3.04
CA GLN A 153 7.66 0.18 2.73
C GLN A 153 8.72 -0.25 3.75
N PRO A 154 8.49 -1.33 4.51
CA PRO A 154 9.52 -1.88 5.39
C PRO A 154 10.67 -2.51 4.59
N ASN A 155 11.90 -2.37 5.09
CA ASN A 155 13.07 -3.06 4.55
C ASN A 155 13.57 -4.08 5.57
N PHE A 156 14.02 -5.23 5.07
CA PHE A 156 14.45 -6.38 5.86
C PHE A 156 15.94 -6.69 5.69
N GLU A 157 16.61 -6.24 4.62
CA GLU A 157 17.91 -6.81 4.24
C GLU A 157 19.01 -5.85 3.77
N ASP A 158 18.72 -4.60 3.39
CA ASP A 158 19.77 -3.67 2.93
C ASP A 158 20.14 -2.62 3.97
N ASP A 159 21.33 -2.81 4.59
CA ASP A 159 21.97 -1.88 5.54
C ASP A 159 22.24 -0.48 4.94
N ASP A 160 22.25 -0.35 3.61
CA ASP A 160 22.47 0.93 2.93
C ASP A 160 21.21 1.81 2.85
N GLY A 161 20.09 1.28 3.34
CA GLY A 161 18.80 1.95 3.34
C GLY A 161 18.13 1.98 1.98
N SER A 162 18.74 1.46 0.91
CA SER A 162 18.16 1.50 -0.43
C SER A 162 16.85 0.72 -0.51
N GLY A 163 15.85 1.31 -1.16
CA GLY A 163 14.52 0.72 -1.32
C GLY A 163 13.51 1.06 -0.24
N LYS A 164 13.86 1.90 0.75
CA LYS A 164 12.87 2.46 1.67
C LYS A 164 12.17 3.61 0.96
N TRP A 165 10.85 3.66 1.11
CA TRP A 165 10.13 4.86 0.73
C TRP A 165 9.01 5.14 1.70
N HIS A 166 8.77 6.43 1.90
CA HIS A 166 7.67 6.95 2.69
C HIS A 166 6.79 7.82 1.80
N ALA A 167 5.49 7.73 2.03
CA ALA A 167 4.51 8.64 1.45
C ALA A 167 3.54 9.13 2.53
N ARG A 168 3.02 10.35 2.35
CA ARG A 168 2.01 10.94 3.26
C ARG A 168 0.57 10.58 2.88
N SER A 169 0.36 9.78 1.84
CA SER A 169 -0.97 9.39 1.37
C SER A 169 -0.90 8.17 0.46
N LEU A 170 -1.95 7.36 0.49
CA LEU A 170 -2.18 6.31 -0.50
C LEU A 170 -2.32 6.86 -1.93
N CYS A 171 -2.75 8.12 -2.09
CA CYS A 171 -2.83 8.75 -3.41
C CYS A 171 -1.47 8.76 -4.10
N THR A 172 -0.40 9.15 -3.40
CA THR A 172 0.97 9.18 -3.93
C THR A 172 1.41 7.80 -4.38
N TRP A 173 1.16 6.78 -3.57
CA TRP A 173 1.53 5.41 -3.90
C TRP A 173 0.76 4.85 -5.09
N VAL A 174 -0.55 5.12 -5.16
CA VAL A 174 -1.37 4.71 -6.32
C VAL A 174 -0.87 5.40 -7.60
N ILE A 175 -0.48 6.68 -7.54
CA ILE A 175 0.10 7.40 -8.68
C ILE A 175 1.39 6.72 -9.16
N TRP A 176 2.30 6.32 -8.26
CA TRP A 176 3.51 5.58 -8.65
C TRP A 176 3.20 4.29 -9.40
N ARG A 177 2.17 3.55 -8.98
CA ARG A 177 1.76 2.32 -9.69
C ARG A 177 1.16 2.63 -11.06
N ILE A 178 0.31 3.66 -11.17
CA ILE A 178 -0.22 4.11 -12.46
C ILE A 178 0.91 4.51 -13.42
N ILE A 179 1.85 5.34 -12.96
CA ILE A 179 2.99 5.80 -13.77
C ILE A 179 3.87 4.61 -14.19
N GLY A 180 4.22 3.73 -13.26
CA GLY A 180 5.06 2.56 -13.57
C GLY A 180 4.40 1.61 -14.58
N ILE A 181 3.08 1.38 -14.49
CA ILE A 181 2.36 0.58 -15.50
C ILE A 181 2.43 1.29 -16.87
N ARG A 182 2.14 2.59 -16.92
CA ARG A 182 2.13 3.38 -18.17
C ARG A 182 3.51 3.45 -18.82
N ASN A 183 4.57 3.50 -18.03
CA ASN A 183 5.95 3.53 -18.51
C ASN A 183 6.48 2.13 -18.89
N GLY A 184 5.72 1.06 -18.61
CA GLY A 184 6.16 -0.31 -18.85
C GLY A 184 7.12 -0.85 -17.80
N ALA A 185 7.28 -0.18 -16.66
CA ALA A 185 8.14 -0.61 -15.56
C ALA A 185 7.76 -1.97 -14.99
N TYR A 186 6.49 -2.38 -15.16
CA TYR A 186 5.98 -3.67 -14.70
C TYR A 186 5.78 -4.69 -15.83
N GLY A 187 6.23 -4.41 -17.06
CA GLY A 187 5.97 -5.29 -18.21
C GLY A 187 4.47 -5.58 -18.42
N ARG A 188 4.16 -6.62 -19.19
CA ARG A 188 2.77 -7.12 -19.32
C ARG A 188 2.52 -8.16 -18.24
N TYR A 189 1.33 -8.12 -17.62
CA TYR A 189 0.91 -9.17 -16.71
C TYR A 189 0.80 -10.51 -17.45
N SER A 190 1.48 -11.54 -16.94
CA SER A 190 1.46 -12.87 -17.52
C SER A 190 0.37 -13.68 -16.84
N GLU A 191 -0.75 -13.98 -17.53
CA GLU A 191 -1.79 -14.85 -16.95
C GLU A 191 -1.29 -16.27 -16.64
N ALA A 192 -0.29 -16.75 -17.40
CA ALA A 192 0.26 -18.09 -17.26
C ALA A 192 1.08 -18.25 -15.97
N THR A 193 1.90 -17.23 -15.64
CA THR A 193 2.75 -17.23 -14.44
C THR A 193 2.15 -16.43 -13.28
N ARG A 194 1.16 -15.59 -13.56
CA ARG A 194 0.52 -14.63 -12.64
C ARG A 194 1.48 -13.64 -12.01
N GLU A 195 2.49 -13.26 -12.79
CA GLU A 195 3.58 -12.38 -12.37
C GLU A 195 3.66 -11.17 -13.30
N TRP A 196 4.22 -10.09 -12.74
CA TRP A 196 4.61 -8.91 -13.48
C TRP A 196 6.06 -9.05 -13.97
N GLY A 197 6.35 -8.48 -15.15
CA GLY A 197 7.73 -8.18 -15.49
C GLY A 197 8.26 -7.07 -14.57
N HIS A 198 9.58 -6.88 -14.49
CA HIS A 198 10.13 -5.80 -13.69
C HIS A 198 11.31 -5.12 -14.42
N HIS A 199 11.13 -3.83 -14.67
CA HIS A 199 12.06 -2.93 -15.37
C HIS A 199 12.29 -1.69 -14.49
N PRO A 200 13.10 -1.80 -13.42
CA PRO A 200 13.26 -0.74 -12.42
C PRO A 200 13.80 0.57 -13.02
N GLU A 201 14.52 0.51 -14.14
CA GLU A 201 15.02 1.67 -14.87
C GLU A 201 13.91 2.55 -15.49
N LEU A 202 12.68 2.05 -15.56
CA LEU A 202 11.50 2.76 -16.08
C LEU A 202 10.59 3.29 -14.96
N LEU A 203 10.93 3.06 -13.69
CA LEU A 203 10.19 3.60 -12.55
C LEU A 203 10.33 5.11 -12.47
N ASP A 204 9.31 5.77 -11.91
CA ASP A 204 9.36 7.21 -11.69
C ASP A 204 10.50 7.56 -10.70
N PRO A 205 11.38 8.53 -11.04
CA PRO A 205 12.47 8.90 -10.15
C PRO A 205 12.02 9.36 -8.76
N SER A 206 10.80 9.89 -8.60
CA SER A 206 10.26 10.25 -7.29
C SER A 206 10.02 9.04 -6.38
N GLN A 207 9.74 7.86 -6.97
CA GLN A 207 9.66 6.60 -6.23
C GLN A 207 11.03 6.17 -5.70
N LEU A 208 12.09 6.45 -6.45
CA LEU A 208 13.48 6.12 -6.08
C LEU A 208 14.10 7.15 -5.12
N ARG A 209 13.62 8.41 -5.14
CA ARG A 209 14.11 9.51 -4.28
C ARG A 209 13.48 9.55 -2.89
N ALA A 210 12.47 8.73 -2.63
CA ALA A 210 11.83 8.65 -1.33
C ALA A 210 12.71 7.96 -0.25
N ASP A 211 13.92 7.53 -0.63
CA ASP A 211 15.02 7.12 0.25
C ASP A 211 15.71 8.33 0.91
N ILE A 212 15.09 8.93 1.93
CA ILE A 212 15.79 9.95 2.73
C ILE A 212 15.48 9.85 4.22
N ARG A 213 16.45 9.25 4.92
CA ARG A 213 16.92 9.42 6.32
C ARG A 213 16.02 8.99 7.47
#